data_AF-A0A6G4A2V4-F1
#
_entry.id   AF-A0A6G4A2V4-F1
#
_cell.length_a   1.000
_cell.length_b   1.000
_cell.length_c   1.000
_cell.angle_alpha   90.00
_cell.angle_beta   90.00
_cell.angle_gamma   90.00
#
_symmetry.space_group_name_H-M   'P 1'
#
loop_
_entity.id
_entity.type
_entity.pdbx_description
1 polymer ?
#
loop_
_entity_poly.entity_id
_entity_poly.type
_entity_poly.pdbx_seq_one_letter_code
_entity_poly.pdbx_strand_id
1 'polypeptide(L)'
;MFKKNPELLEQRDYLRKDEIRTTNGMSYAKMTQLSELNEIDMVISQKGNKTKYLVNKRSYNDALDSMKYLITKKEAALMLGIQKDSVPKLIAAGLLKTYRKSSSRFELLSHTEVKQLMDECRGKVVDTRDIKGLRLHDALITYSVNGLSIAKINHFTREGLLNPLTDNENGNFTQNYYIEDELTKCIEIIKKEKQLAVGYFLKDVMAILKISEKKAWKWIEAGILVPDQVVILKDGRNRYLFAKSTIDSLVIKKNTSNTA
;
A
#
# COMPACT_ATOMS: atom_id res chain seq x y z
N MET A 1 -43.30 34.63 1.96
CA MET A 1 -43.10 33.99 0.64
C MET A 1 -42.57 32.55 0.79
N PHE A 2 -41.34 32.31 1.29
CA PHE A 2 -40.79 30.94 1.42
C PHE A 2 -41.51 29.97 2.38
N LYS A 3 -42.26 30.47 3.38
CA LYS A 3 -43.11 29.62 4.25
C LYS A 3 -44.35 29.05 3.52
N LYS A 4 -44.72 29.62 2.37
CA LYS A 4 -45.92 29.23 1.61
C LYS A 4 -45.61 28.26 0.46
N ASN A 5 -44.38 28.30 -0.10
CA ASN A 5 -43.90 27.40 -1.15
C ASN A 5 -42.46 26.94 -0.82
N PRO A 6 -42.29 25.77 -0.19
CA PRO A 6 -40.97 25.26 0.19
C PRO A 6 -40.09 24.89 -1.02
N GLU A 7 -40.67 24.58 -2.18
CA GLU A 7 -39.94 24.26 -3.42
C GLU A 7 -39.04 25.42 -3.92
N LEU A 8 -39.39 26.67 -3.59
CA LEU A 8 -38.56 27.84 -3.90
C LEU A 8 -37.24 27.87 -3.10
N LEU A 9 -37.14 27.11 -2.00
CA LEU A 9 -35.89 26.94 -1.26
C LEU A 9 -34.96 25.92 -1.93
N GLU A 10 -35.47 25.06 -2.81
CA GLU A 10 -34.66 24.08 -3.54
C GLU A 10 -34.00 24.70 -4.77
N GLN A 11 -34.68 25.64 -5.42
CA GLN A 11 -34.20 26.34 -6.63
C GLN A 11 -33.18 27.45 -6.37
N ARG A 12 -32.76 27.67 -5.11
CA ARG A 12 -31.80 28.73 -4.77
C ARG A 12 -30.35 28.31 -5.02
N ASP A 13 -29.57 29.24 -5.54
CA ASP A 13 -28.14 29.05 -5.78
C ASP A 13 -27.26 29.27 -4.55
N TYR A 14 -27.81 29.83 -3.46
CA TYR A 14 -27.04 30.19 -2.27
C TYR A 14 -27.69 29.72 -0.97
N LEU A 15 -26.86 29.23 -0.05
CA LEU A 15 -27.20 28.75 1.29
C LEU A 15 -26.64 29.69 2.36
N ARG A 16 -27.32 29.80 3.51
CA ARG A 16 -26.77 30.55 4.67
C ARG A 16 -25.85 29.65 5.49
N LYS A 17 -24.85 30.25 6.16
CA LYS A 17 -23.97 29.52 7.10
C LYS A 17 -24.75 28.75 8.17
N ASP A 18 -25.79 29.35 8.73
CA ASP A 18 -26.62 28.71 9.76
C ASP A 18 -27.36 27.48 9.23
N GLU A 19 -27.85 27.54 7.99
CA GLU A 19 -28.54 26.42 7.35
C GLU A 19 -27.58 25.26 7.14
N ILE A 20 -26.38 25.52 6.61
CA ILE A 20 -25.32 24.51 6.41
C ILE A 20 -24.93 23.85 7.74
N ARG A 21 -24.82 24.64 8.82
CA ARG A 21 -24.50 24.13 10.15
C ARG A 21 -25.60 23.21 10.67
N THR A 22 -26.86 23.58 10.49
CA THR A 22 -28.01 22.80 10.98
C THR A 22 -28.24 21.53 10.15
N THR A 23 -28.09 21.56 8.83
CA THR A 23 -28.37 20.40 7.97
C THR A 23 -27.23 19.39 7.94
N ASN A 24 -25.97 19.85 7.93
CA ASN A 24 -24.81 18.98 7.67
C ASN A 24 -23.79 18.99 8.82
N GLY A 25 -24.04 19.72 9.91
CA GLY A 25 -23.16 19.76 11.08
C GLY A 25 -21.82 20.46 10.86
N MET A 26 -21.60 21.09 9.70
CA MET A 26 -20.32 21.75 9.40
C MET A 26 -20.14 23.00 10.26
N SER A 27 -18.97 23.15 10.89
CA SER A 27 -18.67 24.31 11.73
C SER A 27 -18.41 25.57 10.88
N TYR A 28 -18.69 26.76 11.45
CA TYR A 28 -18.38 28.03 10.77
C TYR A 28 -16.90 28.18 10.45
N ALA A 29 -16.02 27.72 11.35
CA ALA A 29 -14.58 27.73 11.14
C ALA A 29 -14.19 26.89 9.90
N LYS A 30 -14.81 25.71 9.73
CA LYS A 30 -14.55 24.86 8.55
C LYS A 30 -15.07 25.51 7.26
N MET A 31 -16.25 26.14 7.29
CA MET A 31 -16.77 26.87 6.13
C MET A 31 -15.87 28.05 5.74
N THR A 32 -15.40 28.84 6.71
CA THR A 32 -14.47 29.94 6.43
C THR A 32 -13.16 29.41 5.85
N GLN A 33 -12.60 28.35 6.43
CA GLN A 33 -11.39 27.70 5.91
C GLN A 33 -11.57 27.22 4.45
N LEU A 34 -12.69 26.58 4.13
CA LEU A 34 -12.97 26.12 2.76
C LEU A 34 -13.07 27.28 1.77
N SER A 35 -13.62 28.42 2.23
CA SER A 35 -13.72 29.61 1.39
C SER A 35 -12.37 30.29 1.19
N GLU A 36 -11.54 30.39 2.23
CA GLU A 36 -10.17 30.93 2.12
C GLU A 36 -9.30 30.12 1.15
N LEU A 37 -9.64 28.85 0.97
CA LEU A 37 -8.93 27.92 0.09
C LEU A 37 -9.58 27.76 -1.29
N ASN A 38 -10.58 28.59 -1.60
CA ASN A 38 -11.35 28.55 -2.86
C ASN A 38 -11.99 27.18 -3.15
N GLU A 39 -12.26 26.38 -2.10
CA GLU A 39 -13.00 25.11 -2.23
C GLU A 39 -14.52 25.33 -2.20
N ILE A 40 -14.99 26.46 -1.64
CA ILE A 40 -16.39 26.91 -1.71
C ILE A 40 -16.45 28.39 -2.03
N ASP A 41 -17.44 28.82 -2.82
CA ASP A 41 -17.64 30.23 -3.11
C ASP A 41 -18.50 30.86 -2.02
N MET A 42 -17.90 31.76 -1.24
CA MET A 42 -18.59 32.51 -0.21
C MET A 42 -18.73 33.98 -0.61
N VAL A 43 -19.96 34.45 -0.69
CA VAL A 43 -20.29 35.84 -0.93
C VAL A 43 -20.67 36.51 0.39
N ILE A 44 -20.03 37.64 0.66
CA ILE A 44 -20.34 38.48 1.81
C ILE A 44 -21.25 39.62 1.33
N SER A 45 -22.48 39.65 1.80
CA SER A 45 -23.44 40.73 1.53
C SER A 45 -23.62 41.58 2.77
N GLN A 46 -23.23 42.84 2.71
CA GLN A 46 -23.51 43.83 3.76
C GLN A 46 -24.79 44.60 3.42
N LYS A 47 -25.72 44.69 4.37
CA LYS A 47 -26.88 45.58 4.29
C LYS A 47 -26.98 46.36 5.59
N GLY A 48 -26.44 47.58 5.59
CA GLY A 48 -26.23 48.38 6.81
C GLY A 48 -25.26 47.68 7.76
N ASN A 49 -25.57 47.66 9.07
CA ASN A 49 -24.73 47.01 10.09
C ASN A 49 -24.81 45.46 10.10
N LYS A 50 -25.54 44.83 9.17
CA LYS A 50 -25.71 43.38 9.13
C LYS A 50 -24.90 42.77 7.99
N THR A 51 -23.91 41.96 8.35
CA THR A 51 -23.14 41.13 7.42
C THR A 51 -23.83 39.78 7.25
N LYS A 52 -24.12 39.39 6.02
CA LYS A 52 -24.65 38.06 5.67
C LYS A 52 -23.61 37.30 4.88
N TYR A 53 -23.38 36.06 5.28
CA TYR A 53 -22.53 35.12 4.56
C TYR A 53 -23.40 34.14 3.79
N LEU A 54 -23.26 34.14 2.48
CA LEU A 54 -23.97 33.26 1.55
C LEU A 54 -22.94 32.35 0.88
N VAL A 55 -23.18 31.05 0.87
CA VAL A 55 -22.31 30.05 0.23
C VAL A 55 -23.02 29.54 -1.00
N ASN A 56 -22.35 29.50 -2.14
CA ASN A 56 -22.91 28.93 -3.35
C ASN A 56 -23.20 27.42 -3.14
N LYS A 57 -24.43 27.02 -3.42
CA LYS A 57 -24.95 25.66 -3.18
C LYS A 57 -24.20 24.62 -4.00
N ARG A 58 -23.81 24.94 -5.23
CA ARG A 58 -23.11 24.03 -6.13
C ARG A 58 -21.69 23.77 -5.65
N SER A 59 -20.89 24.81 -5.43
CA SER A 59 -19.51 24.62 -4.93
C SER A 59 -19.48 24.02 -3.53
N TYR A 60 -20.48 24.30 -2.69
CA TYR A 60 -20.66 23.60 -1.42
C TYR A 60 -20.94 22.08 -1.59
N ASN A 61 -21.85 21.70 -2.49
CA ASN A 61 -22.14 20.30 -2.77
C ASN A 61 -20.93 19.58 -3.39
N ASP A 62 -20.21 20.22 -4.30
CA ASP A 62 -18.98 19.68 -4.90
C ASP A 62 -17.90 19.47 -3.81
N ALA A 63 -17.77 20.41 -2.86
CA ALA A 63 -16.88 20.27 -1.72
C ALA A 63 -17.31 19.12 -0.78
N LEU A 64 -18.61 18.95 -0.53
CA LEU A 64 -19.14 17.84 0.26
C LEU A 64 -18.92 16.49 -0.43
N ASP A 65 -19.22 16.38 -1.70
CA ASP A 65 -19.08 15.13 -2.45
C ASP A 65 -17.60 14.75 -2.54
N SER A 66 -16.71 15.71 -2.84
CA SER A 66 -15.26 15.46 -2.78
C SER A 66 -14.75 15.13 -1.37
N MET A 67 -15.44 15.52 -0.29
CA MET A 67 -15.11 15.07 1.08
C MET A 67 -15.60 13.64 1.34
N LYS A 68 -16.75 13.23 0.82
CA LYS A 68 -17.26 11.86 0.96
C LYS A 68 -16.34 10.81 0.33
N TYR A 69 -15.63 11.18 -0.74
CA TYR A 69 -14.76 10.24 -1.46
C TYR A 69 -13.33 10.14 -0.91
N LEU A 70 -12.92 11.01 0.00
CA LEU A 70 -11.57 11.01 0.54
C LEU A 70 -11.56 10.59 2.02
N ILE A 71 -10.73 9.63 2.33
CA ILE A 71 -10.60 9.05 3.66
C ILE A 71 -9.17 9.17 4.18
N THR A 72 -9.02 9.14 5.48
CA THR A 72 -7.72 9.14 6.17
C THR A 72 -7.06 7.77 6.08
N LYS A 73 -5.74 7.73 6.31
CA LYS A 73 -4.98 6.46 6.43
C LYS A 73 -5.54 5.53 7.52
N LYS A 74 -6.17 6.08 8.57
CA LYS A 74 -6.78 5.30 9.66
C LYS A 74 -8.05 4.60 9.18
N GLU A 75 -8.92 5.31 8.46
CA GLU A 75 -10.15 4.74 7.90
C GLU A 75 -9.84 3.68 6.84
N ALA A 76 -8.87 3.94 5.96
CA ALA A 76 -8.42 2.96 4.98
C ALA A 76 -7.88 1.68 5.64
N ALA A 77 -7.11 1.81 6.73
CA ALA A 77 -6.61 0.66 7.49
C ALA A 77 -7.76 -0.19 8.06
N LEU A 78 -8.81 0.46 8.58
CA LEU A 78 -9.99 -0.22 9.11
C LEU A 78 -10.78 -0.93 8.01
N MET A 79 -10.98 -0.29 6.85
CA MET A 79 -11.65 -0.90 5.70
C MET A 79 -10.92 -2.15 5.22
N LEU A 80 -9.59 -2.09 5.09
CA LEU A 80 -8.77 -3.20 4.62
C LEU A 80 -8.54 -4.27 5.70
N GLY A 81 -8.81 -3.98 6.97
CA GLY A 81 -8.51 -4.90 8.08
C GLY A 81 -7.01 -5.04 8.35
N ILE A 82 -6.23 -3.97 8.19
CA ILE A 82 -4.79 -3.99 8.38
C ILE A 82 -4.35 -2.96 9.42
N GLN A 83 -3.12 -3.08 9.91
CA GLN A 83 -2.53 -2.07 10.78
C GLN A 83 -2.33 -0.75 10.02
N LYS A 84 -2.58 0.38 10.68
CA LYS A 84 -2.40 1.73 10.12
C LYS A 84 -1.03 1.95 9.48
N ASP A 85 0.02 1.40 10.10
CA ASP A 85 1.42 1.54 9.64
C ASP A 85 1.73 0.72 8.39
N SER A 86 0.80 -0.15 7.97
CA SER A 86 0.89 -0.87 6.71
C SER A 86 0.36 -0.07 5.52
N VAL A 87 -0.51 0.91 5.73
CA VAL A 87 -1.06 1.76 4.66
C VAL A 87 0.04 2.55 3.94
N PRO A 88 1.02 3.19 4.62
CA PRO A 88 2.16 3.80 3.94
C PRO A 88 2.94 2.84 3.03
N LYS A 89 3.03 1.55 3.39
CA LYS A 89 3.72 0.54 2.56
C LYS A 89 2.95 0.25 1.28
N LEU A 90 1.60 0.24 1.34
CA LEU A 90 0.76 0.12 0.16
C LEU A 90 0.90 1.34 -0.78
N ILE A 91 0.98 2.55 -0.20
CA ILE A 91 1.23 3.78 -0.96
C ILE A 91 2.61 3.73 -1.63
N ALA A 92 3.66 3.38 -0.88
CA ALA A 92 5.02 3.29 -1.40
C ALA A 92 5.17 2.23 -2.50
N ALA A 93 4.38 1.16 -2.44
CA ALA A 93 4.31 0.14 -3.48
C ALA A 93 3.45 0.55 -4.70
N GLY A 94 2.88 1.75 -4.71
CA GLY A 94 2.03 2.23 -5.80
C GLY A 94 0.64 1.60 -5.86
N LEU A 95 0.22 0.87 -4.81
CA LEU A 95 -1.09 0.21 -4.77
C LEU A 95 -2.22 1.18 -4.41
N LEU A 96 -1.90 2.28 -3.73
CA LEU A 96 -2.83 3.36 -3.35
C LEU A 96 -2.19 4.71 -3.65
N LYS A 97 -3.00 5.70 -4.04
CA LYS A 97 -2.53 7.07 -4.27
C LYS A 97 -2.94 7.98 -3.12
N THR A 98 -2.06 8.91 -2.78
CA THR A 98 -2.36 9.97 -1.84
C THR A 98 -2.81 11.23 -2.55
N TYR A 99 -3.79 11.89 -1.95
CA TYR A 99 -4.36 13.15 -2.40
C TYR A 99 -4.17 14.16 -1.30
N ARG A 100 -3.70 15.35 -1.66
CA ARG A 100 -3.61 16.47 -0.73
C ARG A 100 -4.66 17.49 -1.10
N LYS A 101 -5.60 17.72 -0.19
CA LYS A 101 -6.50 18.88 -0.26
C LYS A 101 -5.85 20.07 0.41
N SER A 102 -6.04 21.25 -0.16
CA SER A 102 -5.59 22.51 0.43
C SER A 102 -6.15 22.70 1.84
N SER A 103 -7.37 22.18 2.09
CA SER A 103 -8.05 22.27 3.39
C SER A 103 -7.65 21.23 4.43
N SER A 104 -6.76 20.29 4.09
CA SER A 104 -6.29 19.24 4.98
C SER A 104 -4.78 19.33 5.19
N ARG A 105 -4.35 19.27 6.45
CA ARG A 105 -2.92 19.11 6.79
C ARG A 105 -2.43 17.69 6.48
N PHE A 106 -3.34 16.73 6.34
CA PHE A 106 -3.03 15.33 6.13
C PHE A 106 -3.28 14.90 4.69
N GLU A 107 -2.41 14.01 4.20
CA GLU A 107 -2.66 13.25 2.99
C GLU A 107 -3.87 12.33 3.19
N LEU A 108 -4.77 12.37 2.22
CA LEU A 108 -5.97 11.56 2.17
C LEU A 108 -5.83 10.50 1.07
N LEU A 109 -6.71 9.53 1.09
CA LEU A 109 -6.80 8.41 0.15
C LEU A 109 -8.18 8.42 -0.48
N SER A 110 -8.31 7.93 -1.71
CA SER A 110 -9.63 7.73 -2.29
C SER A 110 -10.32 6.51 -1.67
N HIS A 111 -11.54 6.69 -1.14
CA HIS A 111 -12.38 5.60 -0.65
C HIS A 111 -12.64 4.56 -1.75
N THR A 112 -12.85 5.02 -2.99
CA THR A 112 -13.12 4.12 -4.13
C THR A 112 -11.90 3.30 -4.49
N GLU A 113 -10.69 3.88 -4.48
CA GLU A 113 -9.46 3.13 -4.73
C GLU A 113 -9.19 2.10 -3.63
N VAL A 114 -9.43 2.45 -2.36
CA VAL A 114 -9.28 1.51 -1.24
C VAL A 114 -10.28 0.36 -1.35
N LYS A 115 -11.53 0.66 -1.71
CA LYS A 115 -12.55 -0.37 -1.97
C LYS A 115 -12.16 -1.26 -3.15
N GLN A 116 -11.71 -0.67 -4.25
CA GLN A 116 -11.27 -1.42 -5.44
C GLN A 116 -10.11 -2.36 -5.10
N LEU A 117 -9.09 -1.89 -4.37
CA LEU A 117 -7.99 -2.74 -3.91
C LEU A 117 -8.50 -3.89 -3.03
N MET A 118 -9.48 -3.63 -2.18
CA MET A 118 -10.12 -4.67 -1.38
C MET A 118 -10.83 -5.70 -2.25
N ASP A 119 -11.62 -5.26 -3.21
CA ASP A 119 -12.40 -6.14 -4.09
C ASP A 119 -11.49 -7.00 -4.98
N GLU A 120 -10.38 -6.44 -5.48
CA GLU A 120 -9.40 -7.15 -6.32
C GLU A 120 -8.57 -8.18 -5.55
N CYS A 121 -8.27 -7.91 -4.28
CA CYS A 121 -7.40 -8.76 -3.46
C CYS A 121 -8.17 -9.61 -2.43
N ARG A 122 -9.51 -9.51 -2.39
CA ARG A 122 -10.34 -10.34 -1.54
C ARG A 122 -10.33 -11.77 -2.06
N GLY A 123 -10.34 -12.72 -1.14
CA GLY A 123 -10.41 -14.13 -1.50
C GLY A 123 -11.72 -14.52 -2.19
N LYS A 124 -11.67 -15.64 -2.92
CA LYS A 124 -12.90 -16.28 -3.41
C LYS A 124 -13.65 -16.91 -2.24
N VAL A 125 -14.96 -16.72 -2.22
CA VAL A 125 -15.83 -17.29 -1.18
C VAL A 125 -15.87 -18.81 -1.33
N VAL A 126 -15.53 -19.52 -0.26
CA VAL A 126 -15.57 -20.98 -0.17
C VAL A 126 -16.13 -21.40 1.18
N ASP A 127 -16.64 -22.63 1.27
CA ASP A 127 -17.16 -23.16 2.52
C ASP A 127 -16.02 -23.32 3.55
N THR A 128 -16.27 -22.93 4.80
CA THR A 128 -15.24 -22.84 5.85
C THR A 128 -14.56 -24.19 6.11
N ARG A 129 -15.25 -25.30 5.85
CA ARG A 129 -14.76 -26.66 6.05
C ARG A 129 -13.69 -27.07 5.05
N ASP A 130 -13.64 -26.41 3.89
CA ASP A 130 -12.71 -26.73 2.80
C ASP A 130 -11.44 -25.86 2.84
N ILE A 131 -11.39 -24.87 3.74
CA ILE A 131 -10.26 -23.95 3.83
C ILE A 131 -9.09 -24.62 4.56
N LYS A 132 -8.10 -25.05 3.78
CA LYS A 132 -6.77 -25.47 4.27
C LYS A 132 -5.75 -24.40 3.92
N GLY A 133 -5.48 -23.48 4.84
CA GLY A 133 -4.51 -22.42 4.63
C GLY A 133 -4.29 -21.55 5.86
N LEU A 134 -3.33 -20.65 5.75
CA LEU A 134 -2.97 -19.70 6.79
C LEU A 134 -3.81 -18.43 6.66
N ARG A 135 -4.30 -17.88 7.77
CA ARG A 135 -4.90 -16.55 7.77
C ARG A 135 -3.84 -15.50 7.43
N LEU A 136 -4.28 -14.34 6.94
CA LEU A 136 -3.38 -13.23 6.60
C LEU A 136 -2.38 -12.90 7.71
N HIS A 137 -2.85 -12.82 8.96
CA HIS A 137 -2.00 -12.48 10.10
C HIS A 137 -0.89 -13.52 10.31
N ASP A 138 -1.26 -14.81 10.26
CA ASP A 138 -0.34 -15.92 10.47
C ASP A 138 0.68 -16.03 9.33
N ALA A 139 0.25 -15.83 8.09
CA ALA A 139 1.13 -15.77 6.93
C ALA A 139 2.14 -14.63 7.04
N LEU A 140 1.70 -13.43 7.46
CA LEU A 140 2.58 -12.28 7.65
C LEU A 140 3.58 -12.52 8.79
N ILE A 141 3.16 -13.10 9.92
CA ILE A 141 4.08 -13.43 11.02
C ILE A 141 5.13 -14.43 10.54
N THR A 142 4.68 -15.55 9.98
CA THR A 142 5.54 -16.69 9.61
C THR A 142 6.60 -16.30 8.58
N TYR A 143 6.23 -15.48 7.58
CA TYR A 143 7.10 -15.20 6.44
C TYR A 143 7.62 -13.76 6.37
N SER A 144 7.34 -12.92 7.37
CA SER A 144 7.90 -11.57 7.47
C SER A 144 9.42 -11.55 7.38
N VAL A 145 10.09 -12.54 8.01
CA VAL A 145 11.55 -12.72 7.98
C VAL A 145 12.09 -12.94 6.56
N ASN A 146 11.29 -13.48 5.66
CA ASN A 146 11.65 -13.65 4.25
C ASN A 146 11.38 -12.40 3.42
N GLY A 147 10.72 -11.39 3.98
CA GLY A 147 10.32 -10.16 3.30
C GLY A 147 8.91 -10.18 2.74
N LEU A 148 8.08 -11.16 3.13
CA LEU A 148 6.67 -11.12 2.82
C LEU A 148 6.02 -9.93 3.57
N SER A 149 5.23 -9.14 2.86
CA SER A 149 4.52 -7.99 3.41
C SER A 149 3.13 -7.91 2.78
N ILE A 150 2.21 -7.15 3.37
CA ILE A 150 0.87 -6.97 2.79
C ILE A 150 0.92 -6.41 1.38
N ALA A 151 1.88 -5.51 1.09
CA ALA A 151 2.07 -4.97 -0.25
C ALA A 151 2.47 -6.07 -1.25
N LYS A 152 3.37 -6.98 -0.86
CA LYS A 152 3.76 -8.13 -1.68
C LYS A 152 2.62 -9.13 -1.84
N ILE A 153 1.84 -9.40 -0.79
CA ILE A 153 0.65 -10.27 -0.88
C ILE A 153 -0.35 -9.70 -1.88
N ASN A 154 -0.70 -8.41 -1.77
CA ASN A 154 -1.64 -7.77 -2.69
C ASN A 154 -1.11 -7.75 -4.14
N HIS A 155 0.20 -7.52 -4.30
CA HIS A 155 0.83 -7.57 -5.62
C HIS A 155 0.76 -8.97 -6.25
N PHE A 156 1.18 -10.00 -5.53
CA PHE A 156 1.09 -11.39 -6.01
C PHE A 156 -0.35 -11.85 -6.24
N THR A 157 -1.31 -11.32 -5.47
CA THR A 157 -2.73 -11.59 -5.70
C THR A 157 -3.20 -11.01 -7.03
N ARG A 158 -2.85 -9.75 -7.32
CA ARG A 158 -3.15 -9.11 -8.62
C ARG A 158 -2.48 -9.80 -9.80
N GLU A 159 -1.30 -10.40 -9.59
CA GLU A 159 -0.60 -11.20 -10.60
C GLU A 159 -1.15 -12.63 -10.74
N GLY A 160 -2.08 -13.05 -9.88
CA GLY A 160 -2.65 -14.40 -9.89
C GLY A 160 -1.71 -15.48 -9.31
N LEU A 161 -0.64 -15.09 -8.65
CA LEU A 161 0.32 -15.99 -7.98
C LEU A 161 -0.15 -16.42 -6.60
N LEU A 162 -0.96 -15.60 -5.93
CA LEU A 162 -1.70 -15.94 -4.73
C LEU A 162 -3.19 -15.89 -5.02
N ASN A 163 -3.91 -16.94 -4.62
CA ASN A 163 -5.35 -17.04 -4.79
C ASN A 163 -6.00 -17.07 -3.40
N PRO A 164 -6.22 -15.91 -2.76
CA PRO A 164 -6.82 -15.89 -1.44
C PRO A 164 -8.21 -16.56 -1.45
N LEU A 165 -8.56 -17.15 -0.32
CA LEU A 165 -9.87 -17.72 -0.04
C LEU A 165 -10.49 -17.01 1.15
N THR A 166 -11.81 -16.90 1.20
CA THR A 166 -12.53 -16.29 2.33
C THR A 166 -13.77 -17.12 2.66
N ASP A 167 -14.14 -17.16 3.93
CA ASP A 167 -15.43 -17.70 4.40
C ASP A 167 -16.53 -16.64 4.44
N ASN A 168 -16.20 -15.39 4.11
CA ASN A 168 -17.11 -14.25 4.20
C ASN A 168 -17.08 -13.41 2.92
N GLU A 169 -18.25 -13.27 2.28
CA GLU A 169 -18.46 -12.47 1.07
C GLU A 169 -18.16 -10.98 1.26
N ASN A 170 -18.43 -10.45 2.47
CA ASN A 170 -18.26 -9.03 2.81
C ASN A 170 -17.09 -8.79 3.78
N GLY A 171 -16.14 -9.73 3.86
CA GLY A 171 -14.96 -9.63 4.71
C GLY A 171 -13.94 -8.58 4.25
N ASN A 172 -13.03 -8.19 5.14
CA ASN A 172 -11.81 -7.48 4.80
C ASN A 172 -10.63 -8.46 4.65
N PHE A 173 -9.39 -7.98 4.57
CA PHE A 173 -8.26 -8.87 4.36
C PHE A 173 -7.94 -9.79 5.55
N THR A 174 -8.45 -9.50 6.76
CA THR A 174 -8.24 -10.38 7.93
C THR A 174 -8.93 -11.74 7.76
N GLN A 175 -9.99 -11.81 6.96
CA GLN A 175 -10.70 -13.05 6.65
C GLN A 175 -10.09 -13.81 5.47
N ASN A 176 -9.05 -13.29 4.82
CA ASN A 176 -8.36 -14.03 3.77
C ASN A 176 -7.50 -15.17 4.35
N TYR A 177 -7.62 -16.33 3.73
CA TYR A 177 -6.77 -17.50 3.91
C TYR A 177 -5.91 -17.71 2.67
N TYR A 178 -4.68 -18.18 2.88
CA TYR A 178 -3.68 -18.37 1.84
C TYR A 178 -3.13 -19.79 1.91
N ILE A 179 -3.03 -20.43 0.74
CA ILE A 179 -2.49 -21.78 0.61
C ILE A 179 -0.96 -21.73 0.78
N GLU A 180 -0.42 -22.60 1.64
CA GLU A 180 1.01 -22.59 2.00
C GLU A 180 1.94 -22.86 0.80
N ASP A 181 1.52 -23.71 -0.14
CA ASP A 181 2.30 -24.00 -1.34
C ASP A 181 2.45 -22.76 -2.24
N GLU A 182 1.39 -21.96 -2.38
CA GLU A 182 1.42 -20.71 -3.15
C GLU A 182 2.28 -19.65 -2.46
N LEU A 183 2.17 -19.54 -1.12
CA LEU A 183 3.02 -18.66 -0.32
C LEU A 183 4.49 -19.04 -0.47
N THR A 184 4.81 -20.33 -0.43
CA THR A 184 6.18 -20.83 -0.58
C THR A 184 6.78 -20.44 -1.93
N LYS A 185 6.03 -20.61 -3.02
CA LYS A 185 6.44 -20.17 -4.37
C LYS A 185 6.68 -18.66 -4.41
N CYS A 186 5.80 -17.86 -3.83
CA CYS A 186 5.95 -16.41 -3.75
C CYS A 186 7.20 -16.00 -2.95
N ILE A 187 7.52 -16.72 -1.88
CA ILE A 187 8.73 -16.48 -1.08
C ILE A 187 9.99 -16.77 -1.88
N GLU A 188 9.99 -17.82 -2.71
CA GLU A 188 11.12 -18.08 -3.61
C GLU A 188 11.34 -16.95 -4.60
N ILE A 189 10.26 -16.35 -5.12
CA ILE A 189 10.35 -15.16 -5.99
C ILE A 189 10.98 -14.00 -5.23
N ILE A 190 10.51 -13.69 -4.01
CA ILE A 190 11.09 -12.63 -3.17
C ILE A 190 12.59 -12.88 -2.91
N LYS A 191 12.98 -14.12 -2.63
CA LYS A 191 14.39 -14.48 -2.40
C LYS A 191 15.22 -14.24 -3.66
N LYS A 192 14.73 -14.64 -4.84
CA LYS A 192 15.40 -14.41 -6.13
C LYS A 192 15.54 -12.92 -6.43
N GLU A 193 14.49 -12.12 -6.22
CA GLU A 193 14.55 -10.65 -6.38
C GLU A 193 15.60 -10.01 -5.47
N LYS A 194 15.66 -10.42 -4.20
CA LYS A 194 16.68 -9.94 -3.26
C LYS A 194 18.10 -10.31 -3.70
N GLN A 195 18.28 -11.54 -4.19
CA GLN A 195 19.56 -11.99 -4.73
C GLN A 195 19.97 -11.20 -5.98
N LEU A 196 19.00 -10.85 -6.84
CA LEU A 196 19.26 -9.99 -8.00
C LEU A 196 19.68 -8.58 -7.60
N ALA A 197 19.04 -8.02 -6.57
CA ALA A 197 19.31 -6.64 -6.13
C ALA A 197 20.60 -6.49 -5.30
N VAL A 198 20.91 -7.46 -4.44
CA VAL A 198 22.03 -7.38 -3.48
C VAL A 198 23.22 -8.25 -3.87
N GLY A 199 23.02 -9.25 -4.72
CA GLY A 199 24.01 -10.27 -5.05
C GLY A 199 23.88 -11.55 -4.21
N TYR A 200 24.79 -12.49 -4.44
CA TYR A 200 24.89 -13.77 -3.77
C TYR A 200 25.78 -13.70 -2.53
N PHE A 201 25.37 -14.36 -1.45
CA PHE A 201 26.28 -14.60 -0.33
C PHE A 201 27.26 -15.73 -0.66
N LEU A 202 28.39 -15.78 0.04
CA LEU A 202 29.39 -16.85 -0.12
C LEU A 202 28.76 -18.27 -0.08
N LYS A 203 27.77 -18.49 0.79
CA LYS A 203 27.06 -19.78 0.86
C LYS A 203 26.30 -20.12 -0.44
N ASP A 204 25.67 -19.13 -1.05
CA ASP A 204 24.96 -19.30 -2.31
C ASP A 204 25.96 -19.53 -3.46
N VAL A 205 27.07 -18.79 -3.46
CA VAL A 205 28.17 -18.96 -4.42
C VAL A 205 28.75 -20.37 -4.36
N MET A 206 28.98 -20.90 -3.15
CA MET A 206 29.44 -22.28 -2.96
C MET A 206 28.47 -23.30 -3.54
N ALA A 207 27.16 -23.11 -3.31
CA ALA A 207 26.12 -23.98 -3.84
C ALA A 207 26.05 -23.92 -5.37
N ILE A 208 26.10 -22.73 -5.96
CA ILE A 208 26.05 -22.50 -7.41
C ILE A 208 27.28 -23.10 -8.10
N LEU A 209 28.48 -22.78 -7.59
CA LEU A 209 29.74 -23.27 -8.16
C LEU A 209 30.03 -24.73 -7.78
N LYS A 210 29.22 -25.34 -6.90
CA LYS A 210 29.44 -26.69 -6.34
C LYS A 210 30.86 -26.85 -5.80
N ILE A 211 31.30 -25.91 -4.96
CA ILE A 211 32.62 -25.93 -4.32
C ILE A 211 32.49 -25.93 -2.79
N SER A 212 33.41 -26.62 -2.12
CA SER A 212 33.52 -26.58 -0.65
C SER A 212 34.01 -25.22 -0.16
N GLU A 213 33.70 -24.87 1.09
CA GLU A 213 34.16 -23.64 1.75
C GLU A 213 35.66 -23.42 1.70
N LYS A 214 36.46 -24.45 1.99
CA LYS A 214 37.93 -24.37 1.89
C LYS A 214 38.42 -23.98 0.50
N LYS A 215 37.72 -24.42 -0.55
CA LYS A 215 38.04 -24.10 -1.95
C LYS A 215 37.58 -22.68 -2.31
N ALA A 216 36.42 -22.26 -1.80
CA ALA A 216 35.93 -20.89 -1.99
C ALA A 216 36.90 -19.87 -1.38
N TRP A 217 37.41 -20.11 -0.16
CA TRP A 217 38.41 -19.23 0.46
C TRP A 217 39.72 -19.18 -0.31
N LYS A 218 40.24 -20.32 -0.80
CA LYS A 218 41.41 -20.34 -1.68
C LYS A 218 41.19 -19.52 -2.96
N TRP A 219 39.99 -19.55 -3.54
CA TRP A 219 39.67 -18.76 -4.73
C TRP A 219 39.59 -17.27 -4.42
N ILE A 220 39.14 -16.90 -3.22
CA ILE A 220 39.16 -15.51 -2.74
C ILE A 220 40.60 -15.04 -2.55
N GLU A 221 41.43 -15.81 -1.86
CA GLU A 221 42.86 -15.50 -1.65
C GLU A 221 43.63 -15.40 -2.97
N ALA A 222 43.30 -16.24 -3.95
CA ALA A 222 43.91 -16.24 -5.28
C ALA A 222 43.33 -15.15 -6.22
N GLY A 223 42.36 -14.34 -5.76
CA GLY A 223 41.73 -13.29 -6.59
C GLY A 223 40.83 -13.82 -7.72
N ILE A 224 40.52 -15.11 -7.74
CA ILE A 224 39.61 -15.74 -8.72
C ILE A 224 38.15 -15.38 -8.39
N LEU A 225 37.84 -15.29 -7.10
CA LEU A 225 36.51 -14.93 -6.59
C LEU A 225 36.64 -13.65 -5.75
N VAL A 226 36.28 -12.50 -6.32
CA VAL A 226 36.40 -11.20 -5.63
C VAL A 226 35.03 -10.77 -5.12
N PRO A 227 34.86 -10.50 -3.81
CA PRO A 227 33.63 -9.96 -3.26
C PRO A 227 33.45 -8.52 -3.69
N ASP A 228 32.27 -8.18 -4.22
CA ASP A 228 31.91 -6.81 -4.58
C ASP A 228 31.65 -5.95 -3.33
N GLN A 229 31.16 -6.58 -2.26
CA GLN A 229 30.95 -5.91 -0.98
C GLN A 229 31.25 -6.83 0.20
N VAL A 230 31.89 -6.27 1.23
CA VAL A 230 32.09 -6.93 2.53
C VAL A 230 31.30 -6.14 3.58
N VAL A 231 30.26 -6.76 4.14
CA VAL A 231 29.42 -6.17 5.17
C VAL A 231 29.85 -6.71 6.52
N ILE A 232 30.26 -5.82 7.43
CA ILE A 232 30.59 -6.16 8.81
C ILE A 232 29.29 -6.09 9.63
N LEU A 233 28.89 -7.23 10.20
CA LEU A 233 27.71 -7.30 11.06
C LEU A 233 28.00 -6.73 12.45
N LYS A 234 26.94 -6.43 13.21
CA LYS A 234 27.05 -5.93 14.59
C LYS A 234 27.79 -6.88 15.54
N ASP A 235 27.83 -8.17 15.22
CA ASP A 235 28.57 -9.20 15.96
C ASP A 235 30.04 -9.34 15.52
N GLY A 236 30.51 -8.48 14.61
CA GLY A 236 31.88 -8.48 14.09
C GLY A 236 32.12 -9.48 12.95
N ARG A 237 31.12 -10.26 12.53
CA ARG A 237 31.28 -11.23 11.43
C ARG A 237 31.22 -10.53 10.07
N ASN A 238 32.10 -10.96 9.17
CA ASN A 238 32.11 -10.49 7.78
C ASN A 238 31.12 -11.29 6.92
N ARG A 239 30.31 -10.59 6.13
CA ARG A 239 29.51 -11.17 5.05
C ARG A 239 30.05 -10.70 3.71
N TYR A 240 30.40 -11.66 2.87
CA TYR A 240 30.92 -11.44 1.52
C TYR A 240 29.76 -11.58 0.53
N LEU A 241 29.55 -10.51 -0.24
CA LEU A 241 28.54 -10.41 -1.30
C LEU A 241 29.22 -10.38 -2.66
N PHE A 242 28.64 -11.12 -3.60
CA PHE A 242 29.13 -11.28 -4.95
C PHE A 242 28.02 -10.94 -5.94
N ALA A 243 28.29 -10.02 -6.86
CA ALA A 243 27.35 -9.65 -7.91
C ALA A 243 27.02 -10.87 -8.77
N LYS A 244 25.75 -10.96 -9.17
CA LYS A 244 25.26 -12.08 -9.98
C LYS A 244 26.06 -12.24 -11.29
N SER A 245 26.34 -11.14 -11.98
CA SER A 245 27.11 -11.13 -13.24
C SER A 245 28.49 -11.79 -13.10
N THR A 246 29.16 -11.56 -11.97
CA THR A 246 30.48 -12.12 -11.67
C THR A 246 30.41 -13.64 -11.50
N ILE A 247 29.41 -14.12 -10.75
CA ILE A 247 29.23 -15.56 -10.50
C ILE A 247 28.78 -16.30 -11.76
N ASP A 248 27.84 -15.75 -12.51
CA ASP A 248 27.34 -16.35 -13.76
C ASP A 248 28.48 -16.52 -14.78
N SER A 249 29.39 -15.54 -14.87
CA SER A 249 30.59 -15.62 -15.73
C SER A 249 31.53 -16.76 -15.32
N LEU A 250 31.69 -17.01 -14.01
CA LEU A 250 32.52 -18.09 -13.49
C LEU A 250 31.89 -19.48 -13.73
N VAL A 251 30.56 -19.58 -13.67
CA VAL A 251 29.84 -20.81 -14.04
C VAL A 251 30.06 -21.16 -15.50
N ILE A 252 29.95 -20.17 -16.40
CA ILE A 252 30.17 -20.36 -17.84
C ILE A 252 31.60 -20.84 -18.10
N LYS A 253 32.61 -20.16 -17.52
CA LYS A 253 34.03 -20.55 -17.67
C LYS A 253 34.31 -21.96 -17.16
N LYS A 254 33.70 -22.34 -16.04
CA LYS A 254 33.86 -23.70 -15.47
C LYS A 254 33.28 -24.77 -16.39
N ASN A 255 32.12 -24.50 -17.01
CA ASN A 255 31.48 -25.46 -17.90
C ASN A 255 32.25 -25.61 -19.23
N THR A 256 32.79 -24.52 -19.80
CA THR A 256 33.64 -24.62 -21.00
C THR A 256 34.98 -25.30 -20.74
N SER A 257 35.53 -25.18 -19.53
CA SER A 257 36.78 -25.85 -19.13
C SER A 257 36.61 -27.36 -18.89
N ASN A 258 35.38 -27.84 -18.71
CA ASN A 258 35.08 -29.26 -18.48
C ASN A 258 34.67 -30.01 -19.78
N THR A 259 34.53 -29.29 -20.90
CA THR A 259 34.19 -29.84 -22.22
C THR A 259 35.36 -29.87 -23.20
N ALA A 260 36.56 -29.48 -22.75
CA ALA A 260 37.83 -29.59 -23.47
C ALA A 260 38.71 -30.64 -22.79
#